data_AF-A0A091KJJ7-F1
#
_entry.id   AF-A0A091KJJ7-F1
#
_cell.length_a   1.000
_cell.length_b   1.000
_cell.length_c   1.000
_cell.angle_alpha   90.00
_cell.angle_beta   90.00
_cell.angle_gamma   90.00
#
_symmetry.space_group_name_H-M   'P 1'
#
loop_
_entity.id
_entity.type
_entity.pdbx_description
1 polymer ?
#
loop_
_entity_poly.entity_id
_entity_poly.type
_entity_poly.pdbx_seq_one_letter_code
_entity_poly.pdbx_strand_id
1 'polypeptide(L)'
;GTMLIKVPFSTADLGEWKKVAKDYRSDPVSVTKHFQFIVKQHNPDWKDIQLLLEYMTETEKQLILKTAGNLAEDHYKITGGDIKEYFPLQDPKWDVNRSVHMKRLQEYQEWISKGMERAIPKTINWSALYAVKQNPSECPSEFLD
;
A
#
# COMPACT_ATOMS: atom_id res chain seq x y z
N GLY A 1 -4.92 -19.29 26.02
CA GLY A 1 -4.47 -18.21 25.12
C GLY A 1 -5.46 -18.08 23.98
N THR A 2 -5.70 -16.87 23.49
CA THR A 2 -6.59 -16.61 22.36
C THR A 2 -5.88 -17.00 21.06
N MET A 3 -6.45 -17.92 20.28
CA MET A 3 -5.94 -18.27 18.95
C MET A 3 -6.57 -17.37 17.90
N LEU A 4 -5.77 -16.80 17.01
CA LEU A 4 -6.26 -16.06 15.85
C LEU A 4 -6.62 -17.06 14.76
N ILE A 5 -7.87 -17.03 14.32
CA ILE A 5 -8.37 -17.84 13.20
C ILE A 5 -8.35 -16.97 11.95
N LYS A 6 -7.63 -17.43 10.92
CA LYS A 6 -7.60 -16.77 9.61
C LYS A 6 -8.93 -17.02 8.88
N VAL A 7 -9.54 -15.94 8.39
CA VAL A 7 -10.70 -16.00 7.49
C VAL A 7 -10.22 -15.62 6.08
N PRO A 8 -10.31 -16.51 5.08
CA PRO A 8 -9.94 -16.18 3.70
C PRO A 8 -10.84 -15.08 3.12
N PHE A 9 -10.33 -14.34 2.14
CA PHE A 9 -11.15 -13.43 1.34
C PHE A 9 -12.25 -14.20 0.61
N SER A 10 -13.46 -13.63 0.60
CA SER A 10 -14.53 -14.12 -0.25
C SER A 10 -14.29 -13.71 -1.70
N THR A 11 -14.98 -14.39 -2.62
CA THR A 11 -14.97 -14.00 -4.05
C THR A 11 -15.54 -12.60 -4.28
N ALA A 12 -16.47 -12.16 -3.43
CA ALA A 12 -17.00 -10.80 -3.45
C ALA A 12 -15.95 -9.77 -3.04
N ASP A 13 -15.21 -10.02 -1.95
CA ASP A 13 -14.13 -9.14 -1.48
C ASP A 13 -13.07 -8.95 -2.57
N LEU A 14 -12.64 -10.06 -3.19
CA LEU A 14 -11.67 -10.02 -4.29
C LEU A 14 -12.24 -9.33 -5.54
N GLY A 15 -13.54 -9.47 -5.80
CA GLY A 15 -14.24 -8.79 -6.87
C GLY A 15 -14.26 -7.27 -6.69
N GLU A 16 -14.54 -6.79 -5.48
CA GLU A 16 -14.51 -5.36 -5.16
C GLU A 16 -13.08 -4.81 -5.16
N TRP A 17 -12.12 -5.54 -4.58
CA TRP A 17 -10.72 -5.16 -4.64
C TRP A 17 -10.22 -5.02 -6.08
N LYS A 18 -10.55 -5.95 -6.97
CA LYS A 18 -10.18 -5.87 -8.39
C LYS A 18 -10.67 -4.57 -9.05
N LYS A 19 -11.90 -4.13 -8.73
CA LYS A 19 -12.46 -2.89 -9.27
C LYS A 19 -11.69 -1.66 -8.80
N VAL A 20 -11.18 -1.66 -7.57
CA VAL A 20 -10.39 -0.57 -7.00
C VAL A 20 -8.95 -0.61 -7.53
N ALA A 21 -8.32 -1.78 -7.53
CA ALA A 21 -6.92 -1.97 -7.92
C ALA A 21 -6.61 -1.52 -9.35
N LYS A 22 -7.59 -1.63 -10.28
CA LYS A 22 -7.44 -1.16 -11.67
C LYS A 22 -7.12 0.34 -11.79
N ASP A 23 -7.51 1.14 -10.80
CA ASP A 23 -7.36 2.59 -10.80
C ASP A 23 -6.06 3.04 -10.12
N TYR A 24 -5.20 2.09 -9.71
CA TYR A 24 -3.98 2.37 -8.95
C TYR A 24 -3.06 3.39 -9.62
N ARG A 25 -2.89 3.33 -10.95
CA ARG A 25 -2.07 4.30 -11.68
C ARG A 25 -2.64 5.72 -11.68
N SER A 26 -3.96 5.83 -11.72
CA SER A 26 -4.66 7.10 -11.80
C SER A 26 -4.84 7.74 -10.42
N ASP A 27 -5.04 6.93 -9.38
CA ASP A 27 -5.23 7.38 -8.01
C ASP A 27 -4.57 6.44 -6.99
N PRO A 28 -3.22 6.44 -6.90
CA PRO A 28 -2.50 5.54 -6.00
C PRO A 28 -2.83 5.80 -4.52
N VAL A 29 -3.20 7.04 -4.16
CA VAL A 29 -3.51 7.42 -2.78
C VAL A 29 -4.84 6.79 -2.34
N SER A 30 -5.89 6.91 -3.16
CA SER A 30 -7.19 6.32 -2.84
C SER A 30 -7.12 4.79 -2.81
N VAL A 31 -6.42 4.17 -3.76
CA VAL A 31 -6.23 2.71 -3.77
C VAL A 31 -5.43 2.23 -2.55
N THR A 32 -4.39 2.96 -2.15
CA THR A 32 -3.64 2.66 -0.92
C THR A 32 -4.52 2.75 0.32
N LYS A 33 -5.41 3.75 0.40
CA LYS A 33 -6.36 3.88 1.51
C LYS A 33 -7.31 2.68 1.59
N HIS A 34 -7.79 2.16 0.46
CA HIS A 34 -8.59 0.94 0.42
C HIS A 34 -7.79 -0.28 0.89
N PHE A 35 -6.55 -0.42 0.44
CA PHE A 35 -5.66 -1.48 0.92
C PHE A 35 -5.49 -1.43 2.45
N GLN A 36 -5.28 -0.23 3.02
CA GLN A 36 -5.18 -0.07 4.48
C GLN A 36 -6.46 -0.46 5.22
N PHE A 37 -7.65 -0.25 4.63
CA PHE A 37 -8.91 -0.74 5.20
C PHE A 37 -8.99 -2.27 5.16
N ILE A 38 -8.58 -2.89 4.06
CA ILE A 38 -8.48 -4.36 3.96
C ILE A 38 -7.52 -4.89 5.03
N VAL A 39 -6.37 -4.25 5.22
CA VAL A 39 -5.40 -4.62 6.26
C VAL A 39 -6.02 -4.59 7.65
N LYS A 40 -6.73 -3.50 7.98
CA LYS A 40 -7.40 -3.35 9.29
C LYS A 40 -8.50 -4.38 9.52
N GLN A 41 -9.28 -4.70 8.48
CA GLN A 41 -10.45 -5.56 8.60
C GLN A 41 -10.09 -7.05 8.57
N HIS A 42 -9.19 -7.44 7.65
CA HIS A 42 -8.90 -8.85 7.37
C HIS A 42 -7.55 -9.33 7.90
N ASN A 43 -6.65 -8.40 8.28
CA ASN A 43 -5.27 -8.71 8.68
C ASN A 43 -4.60 -9.74 7.72
N PRO A 44 -4.52 -9.42 6.42
CA PRO A 44 -4.03 -10.34 5.40
C PRO A 44 -2.58 -10.74 5.70
N ASP A 45 -2.27 -12.02 5.52
CA ASP A 45 -0.91 -12.50 5.64
C ASP A 45 -0.07 -12.18 4.38
N TRP A 46 1.18 -12.62 4.36
CA TRP A 46 2.08 -12.37 3.23
C TRP A 46 1.51 -12.87 1.89
N LYS A 47 0.85 -14.04 1.86
CA LYS A 47 0.28 -14.62 0.63
C LYS A 47 -0.95 -13.86 0.18
N ASP A 48 -1.79 -13.49 1.13
CA ASP A 48 -2.97 -12.68 0.87
C ASP A 48 -2.57 -11.34 0.24
N ILE A 49 -1.49 -10.71 0.73
CA ILE A 49 -0.96 -9.47 0.15
C ILE A 49 -0.44 -9.72 -1.27
N GLN A 50 0.29 -10.82 -1.53
CA GLN A 50 0.72 -11.15 -2.89
C GLN A 50 -0.48 -11.30 -3.84
N LEU A 51 -1.54 -12.00 -3.39
CA LEU A 51 -2.79 -12.16 -4.14
C LEU A 51 -3.47 -10.82 -4.43
N LEU A 52 -3.53 -9.91 -3.45
CA LEU A 52 -4.09 -8.58 -3.66
C LEU A 52 -3.29 -7.79 -4.71
N LEU A 53 -1.95 -7.87 -4.66
CA LEU A 53 -1.09 -7.20 -5.64
C LEU A 53 -1.18 -7.80 -7.05
N GLU A 54 -1.60 -9.06 -7.21
CA GLU A 54 -1.83 -9.69 -8.51
C GLU A 54 -3.01 -9.10 -9.30
N TYR A 55 -3.88 -8.32 -8.65
CA TYR A 55 -4.94 -7.57 -9.35
C TYR A 55 -4.45 -6.27 -9.99
N MET A 56 -3.21 -5.87 -9.73
CA MET A 56 -2.53 -4.77 -10.42
C MET A 56 -1.73 -5.30 -11.62
N THR A 57 -1.23 -4.40 -12.46
CA THR A 57 -0.29 -4.81 -13.52
C THR A 57 1.03 -5.28 -12.92
N GLU A 58 1.74 -6.18 -13.62
CA GLU A 58 3.04 -6.67 -13.17
C GLU A 58 4.03 -5.52 -12.91
N THR A 59 4.03 -4.50 -13.78
CA THR A 59 4.88 -3.31 -13.61
C THR A 59 4.57 -2.55 -12.32
N GLU A 60 3.29 -2.36 -11.99
CA GLU A 60 2.87 -1.69 -10.75
C GLU A 60 3.25 -2.51 -9.53
N LYS A 61 2.99 -3.82 -9.55
CA LYS A 61 3.39 -4.75 -8.48
C LYS A 61 4.89 -4.69 -8.21
N GLN A 62 5.71 -4.81 -9.26
CA GLN A 62 7.17 -4.74 -9.13
C GLN A 62 7.63 -3.37 -8.59
N LEU A 63 7.00 -2.29 -9.04
CA LEU A 63 7.32 -0.94 -8.57
C LEU A 63 6.94 -0.73 -7.09
N ILE A 64 5.80 -1.25 -6.65
CA ILE A 64 5.38 -1.25 -5.24
C ILE A 64 6.37 -2.02 -4.38
N LEU A 65 6.68 -3.26 -4.76
CA LEU A 65 7.59 -4.12 -4.01
C LEU A 65 9.00 -3.52 -3.92
N LYS A 66 9.51 -2.97 -5.01
CA LYS A 66 10.81 -2.28 -5.03
C LYS A 66 10.81 -1.04 -4.14
N THR A 67 9.77 -0.21 -4.23
CA THR A 67 9.67 1.01 -3.43
C THR A 67 9.55 0.68 -1.94
N ALA A 68 8.69 -0.28 -1.59
CA ALA A 68 8.54 -0.75 -0.22
C ALA A 68 9.86 -1.34 0.34
N GLY A 69 10.53 -2.19 -0.45
CA GLY A 69 11.81 -2.79 -0.09
C GLY A 69 12.90 -1.76 0.14
N ASN A 70 13.01 -0.73 -0.72
CA ASN A 70 13.97 0.36 -0.54
C ASN A 70 13.69 1.16 0.75
N LEU A 71 12.41 1.49 1.02
CA LEU A 71 12.03 2.22 2.23
C LEU A 71 12.35 1.42 3.50
N ALA A 72 12.10 0.12 3.47
CA ALA A 72 12.42 -0.78 4.56
C ALA A 72 13.95 -0.91 4.73
N GLU A 73 14.69 -1.04 3.63
CA GLU A 73 16.16 -1.11 3.65
C GLU A 73 16.77 0.14 4.29
N ASP A 74 16.31 1.32 3.87
CA ASP A 74 16.78 2.60 4.41
C ASP A 74 16.48 2.74 5.91
N HIS A 75 15.32 2.23 6.36
CA HIS A 75 14.99 2.20 7.78
C HIS A 75 15.95 1.30 8.58
N TYR A 76 16.16 0.05 8.12
CA TYR A 76 16.98 -0.93 8.85
C TYR A 76 18.48 -0.71 8.73
N LYS A 77 18.96 0.04 7.72
CA LYS A 77 20.33 0.58 7.71
C LYS A 77 20.62 1.45 8.93
N ILE A 78 19.62 2.18 9.44
CA ILE A 78 19.76 3.10 10.57
C ILE A 78 19.48 2.40 11.90
N THR A 79 18.39 1.64 11.98
CA THR A 79 17.94 1.01 13.23
C THR A 79 18.66 -0.30 13.55
N GLY A 80 19.33 -0.90 12.57
CA GLY A 80 19.97 -2.21 12.67
C GLY A 80 18.95 -3.34 12.50
N GLY A 81 19.20 -4.24 11.56
CA GLY A 81 18.37 -5.41 11.30
C GLY A 81 18.65 -6.03 9.94
N ASP A 82 18.33 -7.32 9.78
CA ASP A 82 18.36 -7.95 8.46
C ASP A 82 17.05 -7.66 7.73
N ILE A 83 17.13 -6.89 6.65
CA ILE A 83 15.98 -6.56 5.78
C ILE A 83 15.21 -7.80 5.33
N LYS A 84 15.87 -8.95 5.16
CA LYS A 84 15.22 -10.20 4.74
C LYS A 84 14.22 -10.73 5.77
N GLU A 85 14.38 -10.36 7.04
CA GLU A 85 13.44 -10.74 8.10
C GLU A 85 12.18 -9.87 8.10
N TYR A 86 12.26 -8.65 7.56
CA TYR A 86 11.21 -7.63 7.66
C TYR A 86 10.52 -7.33 6.32
N PHE A 87 11.25 -7.52 5.22
CA PHE A 87 10.73 -7.40 3.86
C PHE A 87 11.12 -8.62 3.00
N PRO A 88 10.59 -9.82 3.32
CA PRO A 88 10.88 -11.01 2.55
C PRO A 88 10.19 -10.98 1.17
N LEU A 89 10.95 -11.35 0.14
CA LEU A 89 10.44 -11.51 -1.24
C LEU A 89 9.83 -12.90 -1.50
N GLN A 90 9.99 -13.84 -0.57
CA GLN A 90 9.41 -15.18 -0.62
C GLN A 90 8.58 -15.42 0.64
N ASP A 91 7.67 -16.40 0.60
CA ASP A 91 6.80 -16.74 1.73
C ASP A 91 7.62 -17.04 3.00
N PRO A 92 7.57 -16.17 4.03
CA PRO A 92 8.34 -16.34 5.24
C PRO A 92 7.72 -17.37 6.20
N LYS A 93 6.54 -17.93 5.87
CA LYS A 93 5.78 -18.86 6.72
C LYS A 93 5.55 -18.31 8.14
N TRP A 94 5.26 -17.02 8.23
CA TRP A 94 4.91 -16.38 9.50
C TRP A 94 3.66 -17.02 10.10
N ASP A 95 3.67 -17.14 11.42
CA ASP A 95 2.62 -17.76 12.22
C ASP A 95 1.98 -16.66 13.05
N VAL A 96 0.76 -16.27 12.69
CA VAL A 96 0.05 -15.14 13.32
C VAL A 96 -0.19 -15.33 14.82
N ASN A 97 -0.10 -16.57 15.34
CA ASN A 97 -0.21 -16.84 16.77
C ASN A 97 1.10 -16.58 17.54
N ARG A 98 2.20 -16.32 16.85
CA ARG A 98 3.49 -15.93 17.45
C ARG A 98 3.64 -14.42 17.39
N SER A 99 3.81 -13.78 18.55
CA SER A 99 3.94 -12.32 18.66
C SER A 99 5.03 -11.72 17.76
N VAL A 100 6.20 -12.38 17.67
CA VAL A 100 7.30 -11.95 16.80
C VAL A 100 6.92 -11.98 15.32
N HIS A 101 6.23 -13.04 14.89
CA HIS A 101 5.79 -13.18 13.49
C HIS A 101 4.66 -12.21 13.18
N MET A 102 3.75 -11.97 14.13
CA MET A 102 2.69 -10.98 13.99
C MET A 102 3.26 -9.56 13.85
N LYS A 103 4.27 -9.20 14.65
CA LYS A 103 4.96 -7.91 14.52
C LYS A 103 5.61 -7.76 13.13
N ARG A 104 6.32 -8.79 12.65
CA ARG A 104 6.91 -8.79 11.30
C ARG A 104 5.86 -8.65 10.21
N LEU A 105 4.70 -9.30 10.36
CA LEU A 105 3.58 -9.17 9.44
C LEU A 105 3.04 -7.73 9.40
N GLN A 106 2.86 -7.10 10.56
CA GLN A 106 2.40 -5.71 10.65
C GLN A 106 3.38 -4.74 9.98
N GLU A 107 4.67 -4.92 10.21
CA GLU A 107 5.71 -4.11 9.56
C GLU A 107 5.71 -4.33 8.03
N TYR A 108 5.55 -5.57 7.57
CA TYR A 108 5.43 -5.86 6.14
C TYR A 108 4.19 -5.19 5.51
N GLN A 109 3.03 -5.27 6.15
CA GLN A 109 1.80 -4.58 5.71
C GLN A 109 2.00 -3.06 5.62
N GLU A 110 2.73 -2.47 6.58
CA GLU A 110 3.06 -1.05 6.59
C GLU A 110 4.02 -0.68 5.44
N TRP A 111 5.06 -1.48 5.20
CA TRP A 111 5.99 -1.26 4.09
C TRP A 111 5.30 -1.34 2.74
N ILE A 112 4.42 -2.32 2.53
CA ILE A 112 3.62 -2.41 1.31
C ILE A 112 2.71 -1.19 1.15
N SER A 113 2.04 -0.75 2.21
CA SER A 113 1.20 0.47 2.18
C SER A 113 2.02 1.70 1.75
N LYS A 114 3.21 1.90 2.34
CA LYS A 114 4.11 3.00 1.96
C LYS A 114 4.65 2.86 0.54
N GLY A 115 4.92 1.62 0.12
CA GLY A 115 5.30 1.28 -1.25
C GLY A 115 4.23 1.69 -2.25
N MET A 116 2.96 1.36 -1.97
CA MET A 116 1.83 1.75 -2.80
C MET A 116 1.65 3.27 -2.88
N GLU A 117 1.81 3.98 -1.77
CA GLU A 117 1.66 5.43 -1.76
C GLU A 117 2.77 6.15 -2.54
N ARG A 118 3.99 5.60 -2.56
CA ARG A 118 5.19 6.28 -3.10
C ARG A 118 5.69 5.72 -4.44
N ALA A 119 5.20 4.57 -4.87
CA ALA A 119 5.68 3.90 -6.08
C ALA A 119 5.41 4.73 -7.34
N ILE A 120 4.23 5.34 -7.43
CA ILE A 120 3.89 6.22 -8.54
C ILE A 120 4.04 7.66 -8.03
N PRO A 121 5.04 8.42 -8.52
CA PRO A 121 5.15 9.83 -8.19
C PRO A 121 3.83 10.50 -8.56
N LYS A 122 3.29 11.34 -7.67
CA LYS A 122 2.17 12.22 -8.03
C LYS A 122 2.57 12.93 -9.31
N THR A 123 2.00 12.54 -10.45
CA THR A 123 2.10 13.37 -11.63
C THR A 123 1.42 14.66 -11.22
N ILE A 124 2.20 15.73 -11.08
CA ILE A 124 1.64 17.07 -11.03
C ILE A 124 0.79 17.15 -12.28
N ASN A 125 -0.52 17.14 -12.10
CA ASN A 125 -1.46 17.29 -13.19
C ASN A 125 -1.35 18.75 -13.63
N TRP A 126 -0.36 19.04 -14.48
CA TRP A 126 -0.06 20.38 -14.96
C TRP A 126 -1.29 20.98 -15.64
N SER A 127 -2.12 20.18 -16.33
CA SER A 127 -3.37 20.70 -16.92
C SER A 127 -4.40 21.08 -15.86
N ALA A 128 -4.49 20.38 -14.72
CA ALA A 128 -5.31 20.84 -13.60
C ALA A 128 -4.75 22.11 -12.95
N LEU A 129 -3.42 22.23 -12.83
CA LEU A 129 -2.74 23.43 -12.31
C LEU A 129 -2.93 24.66 -13.20
N TYR A 130 -2.88 24.48 -14.53
CA TYR A 130 -3.15 25.55 -15.51
C TYR A 130 -4.65 25.81 -15.75
N ALA A 131 -5.53 24.90 -15.32
CA ALA A 131 -6.99 25.10 -15.36
C ALA A 131 -7.47 25.98 -14.19
N VAL A 132 -6.69 26.09 -13.11
CA VAL A 132 -6.95 27.01 -12.00
C VAL A 132 -6.59 28.42 -12.46
N LYS A 133 -7.61 29.17 -12.90
CA LYS A 133 -7.53 30.61 -13.19
C LYS A 133 -8.45 31.33 -12.23
N GLN A 134 -7.92 32.40 -11.62
CA GLN A 134 -8.71 33.31 -10.81
C GLN A 134 -9.86 33.85 -11.64
N ASN A 135 -11.08 33.73 -11.11
CA ASN A 135 -12.24 34.27 -11.79
C ASN A 135 -12.16 35.81 -11.80
N PRO A 136 -12.73 36.50 -12.82
CA PRO A 136 -12.70 37.96 -12.89
C PRO A 136 -13.35 38.66 -11.68
N SER A 137 -14.22 37.96 -10.97
CA SER A 137 -14.95 38.43 -9.79
C SER A 137 -14.35 37.97 -8.45
N GLU A 138 -13.31 37.15 -8.47
CA GLU A 138 -12.69 36.57 -7.28
C GLU A 138 -11.50 37.44 -6.88
N CYS A 139 -11.36 37.79 -5.60
CA CYS A 139 -10.21 38.58 -5.14
C CYS A 139 -8.95 37.71 -5.01
N PRO A 140 -7.73 38.27 -5.17
CA PRO A 140 -6.50 37.47 -5.13
C PRO A 140 -6.31 36.67 -3.84
N SER A 141 -6.83 37.17 -2.72
CA SER A 141 -6.82 36.45 -1.44
C SER A 141 -7.76 35.23 -1.46
N GLU A 142 -8.95 35.34 -2.04
CA GLU A 142 -9.91 34.23 -2.16
C GLU A 142 -9.43 33.12 -3.11
N PHE A 143 -8.63 33.49 -4.11
CA PHE A 143 -8.01 32.54 -5.03
C PHE A 143 -6.81 31.79 -4.43
N LEU A 144 -6.17 32.37 -3.40
CA LEU A 144 -4.96 31.82 -2.77
C LEU A 144 -5.23 31.08 -1.46
N ASP A 145 -6.44 31.19 -0.89
CA ASP A 145 -6.94 30.40 0.26
C ASP A 145 -7.27 28.95 -0.14
#